data_AF-A0A524CLQ9-F1
#
_entry.id   AF-A0A524CLQ9-F1
#
_cell.length_a   1.000
_cell.length_b   1.000
_cell.length_c   1.000
_cell.angle_alpha   90.00
_cell.angle_beta   90.00
_cell.angle_gamma   90.00
#
_symmetry.space_group_name_H-M   'P 1'
#
loop_
_entity.id
_entity.type
_entity.pdbx_description
1 polymer ?
#
loop_
_entity_poly.entity_id
_entity_poly.type
_entity_poly.pdbx_seq_one_letter_code
_entity_poly.pdbx_strand_id
1 'polypeptide(L)'
;MKENYLIARGPLSLNGLEIIESNYETSEYIDNISQLVFDKIPQFIFQDLKNELTLILEDPKGYNITKIFKINNNLKYVLVRIEKKIYTKDEIKKISVNINKFLDYKLNFNKLSEKIQEFFVRLETYDFSRPIKINQISDSDLILKEEEKNTKIEDLLPEITHLRKSSNILDKLQFFKLKFLLNYRKKLSSEPGYNSSTLFSDFISYLKETEGHDLNKYEVSSVIYDFGLILNEIEFYNESNKAFFIASEKFEELNIDNLKYFSLFNILLNYNAVKEYERSLELAYKMESSIDSSEYVSNGFKGVFFRHLGELNQVLKNQKKAKKSYLKSLQYFEQENQVNIDTAQTHLSLGVIYFNESRYFDAVKHFNFAANIFNFLNYDLKEILHKLSLSLFNLSYQYLRTLRVFLFENDRDKVVDYLLKGINYLFLSILYQEKKQQERNQELCSFYIDLIDNFMETPFKNSEEEILTQMKDILGDFEEYLNISDINTTKKFTKENYEKLKEFQPLKIFYTMIIYKKNGIVMFSETSKVLEQMPQTDSDMIAGMIMAINGFLSEVLSGKENVFLIDRDNVKIVFEYTQNLIGILFINKESAKIRIGLKNLLQKIETKSIEDLENWSGEVTKFSYINELISKYLTS
;
A
#
# COMPACT_ATOMS: atom_id res chain seq x y z
N MET A 1 22.49 -24.51 -37.31
CA MET A 1 22.17 -23.58 -38.41
C MET A 1 21.87 -22.23 -37.80
N LYS A 2 22.49 -21.13 -38.26
CA LYS A 2 22.13 -19.78 -37.80
C LYS A 2 20.80 -19.39 -38.44
N GLU A 3 19.84 -18.95 -37.63
CA GLU A 3 18.53 -18.49 -38.14
C GLU A 3 18.64 -17.05 -38.62
N ASN A 4 18.02 -16.73 -39.76
CA ASN A 4 18.05 -15.39 -40.35
C ASN A 4 17.01 -14.48 -39.68
N TYR A 5 17.42 -13.29 -39.26
CA TYR A 5 16.62 -12.26 -38.61
C TYR A 5 16.91 -10.86 -39.15
N LEU A 6 15.92 -9.98 -38.99
CA LEU A 6 15.99 -8.56 -39.33
C LEU A 6 15.22 -7.76 -38.26
N ILE A 7 15.90 -6.78 -37.67
CA ILE A 7 15.38 -5.84 -36.68
C ILE A 7 15.38 -4.46 -37.34
N ALA A 8 14.21 -3.84 -37.42
CA ALA A 8 14.05 -2.50 -37.96
C ALA A 8 13.20 -1.62 -37.03
N ARG A 9 13.45 -0.31 -37.04
CA ARG A 9 12.78 0.70 -36.21
C ARG A 9 12.43 1.91 -37.04
N GLY A 10 11.25 2.48 -36.84
CA GLY A 10 10.87 3.70 -37.53
C GLY A 10 9.42 4.10 -37.37
N PRO A 11 9.05 5.33 -37.78
CA PRO A 11 7.67 5.81 -37.76
C PRO A 11 6.76 5.00 -38.70
N LEU A 12 5.45 5.04 -38.44
CA LEU A 12 4.37 4.54 -39.32
C LEU A 12 4.29 5.36 -40.63
N SER A 13 5.30 5.25 -41.48
CA SER A 13 5.29 5.74 -42.85
C SER A 13 6.01 4.72 -43.74
N LEU A 14 5.59 4.60 -45.00
CA LEU A 14 6.13 3.60 -45.95
C LEU A 14 7.66 3.61 -46.07
N ASN A 15 8.29 4.76 -45.79
CA ASN A 15 9.74 4.94 -45.90
C ASN A 15 10.43 5.19 -44.54
N GLY A 16 9.74 4.91 -43.43
CA GLY A 16 10.21 5.26 -42.09
C GLY A 16 11.12 4.24 -41.42
N LEU A 17 11.15 2.99 -41.88
CA LEU A 17 11.84 1.89 -41.18
C LEU A 17 13.35 1.88 -41.48
N GLU A 18 14.14 2.13 -40.46
CA GLU A 18 15.60 1.98 -40.45
C GLU A 18 15.97 0.59 -39.92
N ILE A 19 16.78 -0.16 -40.66
CA ILE A 19 17.28 -1.46 -40.19
C ILE A 19 18.33 -1.22 -39.12
N ILE A 20 18.06 -1.70 -37.91
CA ILE A 20 19.00 -1.64 -36.79
C ILE A 20 20.00 -2.80 -36.89
N GLU A 21 19.51 -4.00 -37.23
CA GLU A 21 20.35 -5.20 -37.25
C GLU A 21 19.79 -6.25 -38.21
N SER A 22 20.66 -6.90 -38.98
CA SER A 22 20.27 -8.10 -39.73
C SER A 22 21.48 -9.00 -39.91
N ASN A 23 21.26 -10.31 -39.87
CA ASN A 23 22.25 -11.31 -40.27
C ASN A 23 21.95 -11.90 -41.67
N TYR A 24 21.15 -11.18 -42.47
CA TYR A 24 20.72 -11.53 -43.83
C TYR A 24 21.01 -10.37 -44.79
N GLU A 25 21.26 -10.63 -46.08
CA GLU A 25 21.52 -9.55 -47.06
C GLU A 25 20.21 -8.82 -47.43
N THR A 26 20.18 -7.51 -47.18
CA THR A 26 18.93 -6.74 -47.01
C THR A 26 18.46 -5.95 -48.23
N SER A 27 19.23 -5.86 -49.31
CA SER A 27 18.98 -4.87 -50.38
C SER A 27 17.76 -5.15 -51.28
N GLU A 28 17.34 -6.40 -51.45
CA GLU A 28 16.27 -6.75 -52.41
C GLU A 28 14.87 -6.87 -51.77
N TYR A 29 14.79 -6.85 -50.44
CA TYR A 29 13.55 -7.12 -49.71
C TYR A 29 13.04 -5.97 -48.85
N ILE A 30 13.77 -4.85 -48.71
CA ILE A 30 13.31 -3.70 -47.90
C ILE A 30 11.97 -3.16 -48.40
N ASP A 31 11.86 -2.91 -49.70
CA ASP A 31 10.63 -2.38 -50.29
C ASP A 31 9.46 -3.38 -50.14
N ASN A 32 9.75 -4.68 -50.36
CA ASN A 32 8.78 -5.76 -50.16
C ASN A 32 8.37 -5.92 -48.68
N ILE A 33 9.28 -5.77 -47.72
CA ILE A 33 9.01 -5.91 -46.28
C ILE A 33 8.21 -4.72 -45.78
N SER A 34 8.58 -3.48 -46.16
CA SER A 34 7.80 -2.29 -45.83
C SER A 34 6.37 -2.44 -46.37
N GLN A 35 6.22 -2.85 -47.63
CA GLN A 35 4.91 -3.04 -48.25
C GLN A 35 4.10 -4.20 -47.60
N LEU A 36 4.73 -5.35 -47.31
CA LEU A 36 4.11 -6.48 -46.60
C LEU A 36 3.69 -6.17 -45.16
N VAL A 37 4.46 -5.33 -44.46
CA VAL A 37 4.15 -4.89 -43.09
C VAL A 37 2.94 -3.96 -43.11
N PHE A 38 2.89 -3.00 -44.03
CA PHE A 38 1.76 -2.06 -44.15
C PHE A 38 0.48 -2.72 -44.67
N ASP A 39 0.56 -3.60 -45.66
CA ASP A 39 -0.59 -4.32 -46.22
C ASP A 39 -1.25 -5.28 -45.22
N LYS A 40 -0.52 -5.69 -44.16
CA LYS A 40 -1.01 -6.61 -43.11
C LYS A 40 -1.31 -5.95 -41.76
N ILE A 41 -1.26 -4.62 -41.65
CA ILE A 41 -1.78 -3.88 -40.47
C ILE A 41 -3.23 -3.46 -40.78
N PRO A 42 -4.26 -4.05 -40.13
CA PRO A 42 -5.64 -3.67 -40.40
C PRO A 42 -5.93 -2.24 -39.90
N GLN A 43 -6.76 -1.49 -40.64
CA GLN A 43 -7.22 -0.14 -40.25
C GLN A 43 -8.16 -0.11 -39.01
N PHE A 44 -8.54 -1.26 -38.45
CA PHE A 44 -9.39 -1.37 -37.26
C PHE A 44 -8.70 -2.25 -36.21
N ILE A 45 -8.23 -1.63 -35.12
CA ILE A 45 -7.39 -2.26 -34.08
C ILE A 45 -8.19 -3.12 -33.08
N PHE A 46 -9.53 -3.19 -33.15
CA PHE A 46 -10.32 -4.04 -32.27
C PHE A 46 -11.17 -5.01 -33.09
N GLN A 47 -11.02 -6.31 -32.82
CA GLN A 47 -11.75 -7.47 -33.41
C GLN A 47 -11.14 -8.12 -34.66
N ASP A 48 -10.06 -8.91 -34.48
CA ASP A 48 -10.09 -10.33 -34.90
C ASP A 48 -8.88 -11.09 -34.29
N LEU A 49 -9.14 -12.08 -33.42
CA LEU A 49 -8.13 -12.87 -32.68
C LEU A 49 -8.03 -14.32 -33.21
N LYS A 50 -8.26 -14.55 -34.51
CA LYS A 50 -8.22 -15.91 -35.09
C LYS A 50 -6.91 -16.31 -35.79
N ASN A 51 -5.90 -15.43 -35.89
CA ASN A 51 -4.59 -15.79 -36.45
C ASN A 51 -3.53 -15.96 -35.34
N GLU A 52 -2.98 -17.17 -35.22
CA GLU A 52 -2.21 -17.68 -34.08
C GLU A 52 -0.88 -16.97 -33.74
N LEU A 53 -0.48 -15.91 -34.44
CA LEU A 53 0.73 -15.16 -34.11
C LEU A 53 0.54 -13.66 -34.27
N THR A 54 -0.44 -13.10 -33.57
CA THR A 54 -0.52 -11.65 -33.36
C THR A 54 -0.44 -11.36 -31.87
N LEU A 55 0.70 -10.86 -31.41
CA LEU A 55 0.87 -10.32 -30.07
C LEU A 55 0.67 -8.81 -30.16
N ILE A 56 -0.39 -8.28 -29.57
CA ILE A 56 -0.59 -6.84 -29.40
C ILE A 56 -0.39 -6.56 -27.91
N LEU A 57 0.51 -5.64 -27.60
CA LEU A 57 0.78 -5.21 -26.23
C LEU A 57 0.34 -3.76 -26.10
N GLU A 58 -0.61 -3.48 -25.20
CA GLU A 58 -1.14 -2.15 -24.93
C GLU A 58 -0.64 -1.67 -23.56
N ASP A 59 -0.11 -0.44 -23.49
CA ASP A 59 0.44 0.25 -22.31
C ASP A 59 -0.67 0.93 -21.48
N PRO A 60 -0.64 0.91 -20.13
CA PRO A 60 -1.57 1.68 -19.28
C PRO A 60 -1.54 3.22 -19.43
N LYS A 61 -0.65 3.81 -20.23
CA LYS A 61 -0.71 5.23 -20.65
C LYS A 61 -1.01 5.47 -22.14
N GLY A 62 -1.21 4.40 -22.92
CA GLY A 62 -1.60 4.46 -24.33
C GLY A 62 -0.44 4.72 -25.32
N TYR A 63 -0.34 3.83 -26.32
CA TYR A 63 0.41 3.89 -27.58
C TYR A 63 1.88 3.40 -27.65
N ASN A 64 2.07 2.07 -27.82
CA ASN A 64 3.08 1.47 -28.71
C ASN A 64 2.56 0.11 -29.23
N ILE A 65 2.81 -0.24 -30.50
CA ILE A 65 2.35 -1.50 -31.11
C ILE A 65 3.58 -2.24 -31.67
N THR A 66 3.79 -3.48 -31.24
CA THR A 66 4.84 -4.37 -31.79
C THR A 66 4.16 -5.54 -32.47
N LYS A 67 4.49 -5.83 -33.73
CA LYS A 67 3.90 -6.95 -34.49
C LYS A 67 5.01 -7.82 -35.08
N ILE A 68 4.89 -9.14 -34.89
CA ILE A 68 5.80 -10.14 -35.42
C ILE A 68 5.14 -10.76 -36.65
N PHE A 69 5.82 -10.70 -37.80
CA PHE A 69 5.34 -11.32 -39.02
C PHE A 69 6.20 -12.52 -39.37
N LYS A 70 5.56 -13.67 -39.62
CA LYS A 70 6.21 -14.78 -40.33
C LYS A 70 6.04 -14.56 -41.82
N ILE A 71 7.15 -14.30 -42.52
CA ILE A 71 7.09 -13.89 -43.93
C ILE A 71 7.19 -15.10 -44.85
N ASN A 72 8.27 -15.89 -44.74
CA ASN A 72 8.45 -17.10 -45.54
C ASN A 72 9.50 -18.06 -44.92
N ASN A 73 9.92 -19.06 -45.69
CA ASN A 73 10.86 -20.10 -45.23
C ASN A 73 12.31 -19.59 -45.07
N ASN A 74 12.68 -18.47 -45.72
CA ASN A 74 14.05 -17.96 -45.74
C ASN A 74 14.29 -16.84 -44.72
N LEU A 75 13.25 -16.06 -44.43
CA LEU A 75 13.21 -15.05 -43.37
C LEU A 75 12.02 -15.34 -42.46
N LYS A 76 12.31 -15.98 -41.33
CA LYS A 76 11.25 -16.56 -40.49
C LYS A 76 10.45 -15.51 -39.73
N TYR A 77 11.07 -14.40 -39.32
CA TYR A 77 10.40 -13.39 -38.49
C TYR A 77 10.89 -11.98 -38.81
N VAL A 78 9.97 -11.03 -38.79
CA VAL A 78 10.26 -9.59 -38.78
C VAL A 78 9.58 -8.97 -37.57
N LEU A 79 10.37 -8.25 -36.76
CA LEU A 79 9.92 -7.51 -35.59
C LEU A 79 9.85 -6.02 -35.95
N VAL A 80 8.66 -5.43 -35.87
CA VAL A 80 8.47 -4.01 -36.17
C VAL A 80 7.99 -3.29 -34.91
N ARG A 81 8.71 -2.23 -34.52
CA ARG A 81 8.41 -1.37 -33.37
C ARG A 81 8.00 0.02 -33.87
N ILE A 82 6.77 0.40 -33.57
CA ILE A 82 6.20 1.71 -33.92
C ILE A 82 6.16 2.56 -32.65
N GLU A 83 6.75 3.76 -32.69
CA GLU A 83 6.98 4.57 -31.48
C GLU A 83 6.05 5.78 -31.37
N LYS A 84 5.37 5.89 -30.21
CA LYS A 84 5.05 7.17 -29.58
C LYS A 84 5.14 7.07 -28.03
N LYS A 85 6.37 6.87 -27.50
CA LYS A 85 6.79 7.07 -26.07
C LYS A 85 6.20 6.04 -25.06
N ILE A 86 6.52 6.00 -23.75
CA ILE A 86 7.68 5.38 -23.04
C ILE A 86 7.15 4.21 -22.16
N TYR A 87 7.96 3.16 -21.98
CA TYR A 87 7.63 1.86 -21.34
C TYR A 87 7.39 1.85 -19.82
N THR A 88 6.70 0.80 -19.37
CA THR A 88 6.43 0.48 -17.96
C THR A 88 7.26 -0.71 -17.40
N LYS A 89 7.34 -0.81 -16.07
CA LYS A 89 8.22 -1.71 -15.28
C LYS A 89 8.03 -3.22 -15.55
N ASP A 90 6.83 -3.69 -15.90
CA ASP A 90 6.56 -5.11 -16.15
C ASP A 90 6.90 -5.56 -17.58
N GLU A 91 7.14 -4.60 -18.49
CA GLU A 91 7.52 -4.82 -19.89
C GLU A 91 9.04 -4.98 -20.03
N ILE A 92 9.82 -4.25 -19.24
CA ILE A 92 11.26 -4.51 -19.00
C ILE A 92 11.46 -5.96 -18.50
N LYS A 93 10.51 -6.45 -17.68
CA LYS A 93 10.61 -7.74 -16.99
C LYS A 93 10.26 -8.96 -17.84
N LYS A 94 9.49 -8.82 -18.92
CA LYS A 94 9.16 -9.94 -19.84
C LYS A 94 10.11 -10.02 -21.04
N ILE A 95 10.77 -8.91 -21.39
CA ILE A 95 11.85 -8.87 -22.40
C ILE A 95 13.11 -9.60 -21.89
N SER A 96 13.43 -9.52 -20.59
CA SER A 96 14.57 -10.24 -20.01
C SER A 96 14.39 -11.77 -20.02
N VAL A 97 13.15 -12.27 -19.87
CA VAL A 97 12.86 -13.71 -19.72
C VAL A 97 13.09 -14.53 -21.01
N ASN A 98 12.93 -13.94 -22.20
CA ASN A 98 13.18 -14.63 -23.47
C ASN A 98 14.58 -14.36 -24.06
N ILE A 99 15.27 -13.29 -23.65
CA ILE A 99 16.70 -13.09 -23.88
C ILE A 99 17.51 -14.09 -23.04
N ASN A 100 17.07 -14.35 -21.80
CA ASN A 100 17.72 -15.32 -20.90
C ASN A 100 17.66 -16.77 -21.41
N LYS A 101 16.60 -17.18 -22.11
CA LYS A 101 16.53 -18.51 -22.77
C LYS A 101 17.47 -18.66 -23.98
N PHE A 102 17.91 -17.56 -24.59
CA PHE A 102 18.87 -17.58 -25.70
C PHE A 102 20.34 -17.51 -25.20
N LEU A 103 20.54 -17.11 -23.94
CA LEU A 103 21.85 -17.00 -23.27
C LEU A 103 22.24 -18.27 -22.48
N ASP A 104 21.38 -19.30 -22.47
CA ASP A 104 21.55 -20.59 -21.78
C ASP A 104 22.72 -21.47 -22.29
N TYR A 105 23.57 -20.97 -23.19
CA TYR A 105 24.72 -21.72 -23.71
C TYR A 105 26.12 -21.26 -23.26
N LYS A 106 26.27 -20.38 -22.25
CA LYS A 106 27.59 -20.15 -21.62
C LYS A 106 27.50 -19.64 -20.16
N LEU A 107 27.84 -20.53 -19.24
CA LEU A 107 27.78 -20.37 -17.78
C LEU A 107 29.06 -19.75 -17.18
N ASN A 108 28.94 -18.58 -16.54
CA ASN A 108 29.42 -18.24 -15.17
C ASN A 108 29.49 -16.72 -14.88
N PHE A 109 29.20 -15.85 -15.85
CA PHE A 109 29.18 -14.39 -15.64
C PHE A 109 27.77 -13.85 -15.26
N ASN A 110 26.74 -14.67 -15.49
CA ASN A 110 25.34 -14.23 -15.48
C ASN A 110 24.78 -13.95 -14.09
N LYS A 111 25.24 -14.61 -13.03
CA LYS A 111 24.70 -14.41 -11.67
C LYS A 111 25.13 -13.08 -11.02
N LEU A 112 26.30 -12.58 -11.42
CA LEU A 112 26.78 -11.24 -11.03
C LEU A 112 26.13 -10.18 -11.91
N SER A 113 25.95 -10.46 -13.21
CA SER A 113 25.21 -9.60 -14.14
C SER A 113 23.72 -9.48 -13.79
N GLU A 114 23.09 -10.53 -13.28
CA GLU A 114 21.70 -10.50 -12.79
C GLU A 114 21.55 -9.61 -11.57
N LYS A 115 22.49 -9.66 -10.62
CA LYS A 115 22.49 -8.71 -9.48
C LYS A 115 22.74 -7.28 -9.93
N ILE A 116 23.58 -7.07 -10.95
CA ILE A 116 23.85 -5.75 -11.53
C ILE A 116 22.63 -5.24 -12.33
N GLN A 117 21.97 -6.09 -13.11
CA GLN A 117 20.76 -5.73 -13.86
C GLN A 117 19.56 -5.54 -12.94
N GLU A 118 19.42 -6.33 -11.88
CA GLU A 118 18.41 -6.13 -10.82
C GLU A 118 18.62 -4.78 -10.11
N PHE A 119 19.88 -4.37 -9.94
CA PHE A 119 20.26 -3.09 -9.36
C PHE A 119 20.00 -1.90 -10.32
N PHE A 120 20.25 -2.05 -11.62
CA PHE A 120 19.88 -1.04 -12.63
C PHE A 120 18.35 -0.94 -12.84
N VAL A 121 17.61 -2.05 -12.71
CA VAL A 121 16.12 -2.05 -12.77
C VAL A 121 15.51 -1.38 -11.53
N ARG A 122 16.17 -1.42 -10.36
CA ARG A 122 15.78 -0.62 -9.17
C ARG A 122 15.92 0.89 -9.42
N LEU A 123 16.92 1.32 -10.21
CA LEU A 123 17.15 2.73 -10.57
C LEU A 123 16.10 3.28 -11.54
N GLU A 124 15.63 2.49 -12.51
CA GLU A 124 14.66 2.97 -13.50
C GLU A 124 13.21 3.06 -12.98
N THR A 125 12.93 2.52 -11.79
CA THR A 125 11.54 2.23 -11.40
C THR A 125 11.10 2.75 -10.04
N TYR A 126 11.90 3.62 -9.39
CA TYR A 126 11.56 4.45 -8.21
C TYR A 126 10.53 3.85 -7.23
N ASP A 127 10.69 2.58 -6.85
CA ASP A 127 9.81 1.94 -5.87
C ASP A 127 10.67 1.10 -4.92
N PHE A 128 11.10 1.77 -3.85
CA PHE A 128 11.88 1.18 -2.76
C PHE A 128 11.01 0.42 -1.73
N SER A 129 9.69 0.26 -1.99
CA SER A 129 8.72 -0.20 -0.99
C SER A 129 8.45 -1.72 -0.95
N ARG A 130 9.22 -2.55 -1.68
CA ARG A 130 9.08 -4.01 -1.68
C ARG A 130 10.35 -4.74 -1.17
N PRO A 131 10.34 -5.43 -0.02
CA PRO A 131 11.20 -6.57 0.25
C PRO A 131 10.70 -7.75 -0.58
N ILE A 132 11.61 -8.36 -1.32
CA ILE A 132 11.33 -9.60 -2.03
C ILE A 132 11.26 -10.71 -0.97
N LYS A 133 10.11 -11.40 -0.87
CA LYS A 133 10.06 -12.76 -0.32
C LYS A 133 10.93 -13.63 -1.23
N ILE A 134 12.12 -13.97 -0.76
CA ILE A 134 12.92 -15.05 -1.33
C ILE A 134 12.05 -16.29 -1.22
N ASN A 135 11.54 -16.82 -2.35
CA ASN A 135 11.08 -18.20 -2.35
C ASN A 135 12.28 -19.02 -1.91
N GLN A 136 12.14 -19.78 -0.81
CA GLN A 136 13.09 -20.81 -0.42
C GLN A 136 13.23 -21.77 -1.61
N ILE A 137 14.21 -21.49 -2.47
CA ILE A 137 14.75 -22.46 -3.39
C ILE A 137 15.53 -23.40 -2.50
N SER A 138 15.08 -24.65 -2.45
CA SER A 138 15.67 -25.76 -1.70
C SER A 138 17.20 -25.67 -1.65
N ASP A 139 17.73 -25.67 -0.43
CA ASP A 139 19.12 -25.50 0.01
C ASP A 139 20.17 -26.49 -0.57
N SER A 140 19.96 -27.09 -1.75
CA SER A 140 20.85 -28.14 -2.27
C SER A 140 21.64 -27.77 -3.53
N ASP A 141 21.19 -26.83 -4.37
CA ASP A 141 21.85 -26.58 -5.67
C ASP A 141 22.49 -25.18 -5.82
N LEU A 142 22.52 -24.39 -4.73
CA LEU A 142 23.04 -23.02 -4.70
C LEU A 142 24.19 -22.79 -3.71
N ILE A 143 24.68 -23.84 -3.08
CA ILE A 143 25.95 -23.78 -2.38
C ILE A 143 27.04 -23.98 -3.44
N LEU A 144 27.55 -22.88 -4.00
CA LEU A 144 28.99 -22.88 -4.29
C LEU A 144 29.61 -23.28 -2.96
N LYS A 145 30.26 -24.45 -2.90
CA LYS A 145 31.00 -24.86 -1.71
C LYS A 145 31.88 -23.66 -1.33
N GLU A 146 32.03 -23.35 -0.03
CA GLU A 146 32.91 -22.25 0.39
C GLU A 146 34.28 -22.30 -0.33
N GLU A 147 34.73 -23.52 -0.61
CA GLU A 147 35.90 -23.90 -1.39
C GLU A 147 35.93 -23.29 -2.81
N GLU A 148 34.78 -23.17 -3.50
CA GLU A 148 34.66 -22.65 -4.88
C GLU A 148 34.54 -21.12 -4.95
N LYS A 149 34.00 -20.47 -3.90
CA LYS A 149 34.02 -19.00 -3.77
C LYS A 149 35.44 -18.47 -3.53
N ASN A 150 36.28 -19.29 -2.92
CA ASN A 150 37.65 -18.95 -2.56
C ASN A 150 38.69 -19.15 -3.69
N THR A 151 38.41 -19.94 -4.72
CA THR A 151 39.41 -20.24 -5.76
C THR A 151 39.39 -19.25 -6.94
N LYS A 152 38.23 -18.79 -7.42
CA LYS A 152 38.15 -18.06 -8.71
C LYS A 152 38.53 -16.57 -8.70
N ILE A 153 38.41 -15.85 -7.57
CA ILE A 153 38.69 -14.40 -7.56
C ILE A 153 40.19 -14.12 -7.65
N GLU A 154 41.02 -14.99 -7.08
CA GLU A 154 42.48 -14.87 -7.16
C GLU A 154 43.02 -15.26 -8.54
N ASP A 155 42.38 -16.23 -9.20
CA ASP A 155 42.69 -16.58 -10.59
C ASP A 155 42.37 -15.46 -11.59
N LEU A 156 41.47 -14.53 -11.23
CA LEU A 156 41.16 -13.33 -12.02
C LEU A 156 42.13 -12.16 -11.78
N LEU A 157 42.96 -12.19 -10.71
CA LEU A 157 43.91 -11.10 -10.43
C LEU A 157 44.91 -10.82 -11.57
N PRO A 158 45.51 -11.83 -12.22
CA PRO A 158 46.38 -11.61 -13.36
C PRO A 158 45.67 -10.86 -14.51
N GLU A 159 44.42 -11.22 -14.81
CA GLU A 159 43.60 -10.57 -15.84
C GLU A 159 43.19 -9.13 -15.46
N ILE A 160 42.94 -8.87 -14.17
CA ILE A 160 42.64 -7.53 -13.62
C ILE A 160 43.79 -6.53 -13.88
N THR A 161 45.04 -6.99 -13.98
CA THR A 161 46.20 -6.12 -14.24
C THR A 161 46.12 -5.44 -15.62
N HIS A 162 45.53 -6.11 -16.61
CA HIS A 162 45.30 -5.53 -17.93
C HIS A 162 44.21 -4.46 -17.90
N LEU A 163 43.14 -4.67 -17.13
CA LEU A 163 42.07 -3.68 -16.94
C LEU A 163 42.59 -2.37 -16.32
N ARG A 164 43.52 -2.47 -15.35
CA ARG A 164 44.16 -1.29 -14.74
C ARG A 164 44.87 -0.41 -15.77
N LYS A 165 45.49 -1.03 -16.77
CA LYS A 165 46.29 -0.36 -17.82
C LYS A 165 45.46 -0.01 -19.07
N SER A 166 44.22 -0.47 -19.16
CA SER A 166 43.34 -0.18 -20.29
C SER A 166 43.11 1.32 -20.42
N SER A 167 43.07 1.85 -21.64
CA SER A 167 42.61 3.22 -21.90
C SER A 167 41.09 3.33 -21.88
N ASN A 168 40.37 2.20 -21.93
CA ASN A 168 38.92 2.19 -21.85
C ASN A 168 38.44 2.48 -20.42
N ILE A 169 37.55 3.47 -20.27
CA ILE A 169 37.00 3.88 -18.98
C ILE A 169 36.25 2.76 -18.26
N LEU A 170 35.47 1.95 -19.00
CA LEU A 170 34.69 0.85 -18.45
C LEU A 170 35.59 -0.24 -17.88
N ASP A 171 36.70 -0.53 -18.54
CA ASP A 171 37.69 -1.50 -18.04
C ASP A 171 38.30 -1.04 -16.71
N LYS A 172 38.66 0.24 -16.59
CA LYS A 172 39.18 0.79 -15.34
C LYS A 172 38.13 0.82 -14.23
N LEU A 173 36.87 1.15 -14.53
CA LEU A 173 35.78 1.05 -13.55
C LEU A 173 35.60 -0.40 -13.08
N GLN A 174 35.64 -1.35 -14.01
CA GLN A 174 35.56 -2.77 -13.71
C GLN A 174 36.76 -3.26 -12.88
N PHE A 175 37.97 -2.72 -13.12
CA PHE A 175 39.14 -2.97 -12.28
C PHE A 175 38.89 -2.59 -10.81
N PHE A 176 38.39 -1.37 -10.55
CA PHE A 176 38.12 -0.92 -9.19
C PHE A 176 37.05 -1.78 -8.53
N LYS A 177 35.95 -2.05 -9.23
CA LYS A 177 34.89 -2.94 -8.75
C LYS A 177 35.41 -4.31 -8.31
N LEU A 178 36.22 -4.97 -9.14
CA LEU A 178 36.78 -6.28 -8.81
C LEU A 178 37.76 -6.21 -7.62
N LYS A 179 38.56 -5.14 -7.52
CA LYS A 179 39.46 -4.92 -6.37
C LYS A 179 38.70 -4.73 -5.05
N PHE A 180 37.55 -4.05 -5.08
CA PHE A 180 36.72 -3.90 -3.88
C PHE A 180 36.06 -5.21 -3.46
N LEU A 181 35.59 -6.02 -4.41
CA LEU A 181 35.07 -7.37 -4.12
C LEU A 181 36.15 -8.28 -3.52
N LEU A 182 37.38 -8.21 -4.02
CA LEU A 182 38.52 -8.90 -3.42
C LEU A 182 38.78 -8.42 -1.98
N ASN A 183 38.75 -7.11 -1.73
CA ASN A 183 38.91 -6.57 -0.38
C ASN A 183 37.78 -7.00 0.56
N TYR A 184 36.54 -7.09 0.08
CA TYR A 184 35.42 -7.60 0.86
C TYR A 184 35.62 -9.07 1.24
N ARG A 185 36.08 -9.90 0.30
CA ARG A 185 36.43 -11.28 0.61
C ARG A 185 37.49 -11.34 1.71
N LYS A 186 38.56 -10.55 1.60
CA LYS A 186 39.61 -10.47 2.63
C LYS A 186 39.08 -10.04 4.00
N LYS A 187 38.14 -9.09 4.02
CA LYS A 187 37.42 -8.67 5.24
C LYS A 187 36.67 -9.85 5.86
N LEU A 188 35.96 -10.64 5.06
CA LEU A 188 35.22 -11.82 5.53
C LEU A 188 36.16 -12.94 6.03
N SER A 189 37.29 -13.18 5.36
CA SER A 189 38.28 -14.19 5.76
C SER A 189 39.22 -13.73 6.88
N SER A 190 39.08 -12.50 7.38
CA SER A 190 39.98 -11.88 8.37
C SER A 190 41.45 -11.88 7.92
N GLU A 191 41.70 -11.83 6.61
CA GLU A 191 43.06 -11.84 6.06
C GLU A 191 43.78 -10.50 6.31
N PRO A 192 45.07 -10.52 6.70
CA PRO A 192 45.85 -9.30 6.83
C PRO A 192 46.07 -8.62 5.47
N GLY A 193 46.22 -7.28 5.49
CA GLY A 193 46.43 -6.48 4.28
C GLY A 193 45.16 -5.89 3.66
N TYR A 194 44.03 -5.93 4.37
CA TYR A 194 42.84 -5.17 4.03
C TYR A 194 43.09 -3.66 4.19
N ASN A 195 42.97 -2.90 3.11
CA ASN A 195 42.93 -1.43 3.15
C ASN A 195 41.99 -0.88 2.08
N SER A 196 40.70 -0.85 2.41
CA SER A 196 39.63 -0.27 1.59
C SER A 196 39.79 1.23 1.37
N SER A 197 40.36 1.95 2.34
CA SER A 197 40.51 3.41 2.27
C SER A 197 41.49 3.85 1.19
N THR A 198 42.62 3.14 1.02
CA THR A 198 43.57 3.44 -0.07
C THR A 198 42.94 3.18 -1.43
N LEU A 199 42.30 2.01 -1.60
CA LEU A 199 41.64 1.67 -2.86
C LEU A 199 40.52 2.65 -3.22
N PHE A 200 39.77 3.12 -2.23
CA PHE A 200 38.75 4.15 -2.41
C PHE A 200 39.36 5.49 -2.83
N SER A 201 40.47 5.89 -2.22
CA SER A 201 41.16 7.13 -2.60
C SER A 201 41.68 7.07 -4.03
N ASP A 202 42.24 5.92 -4.45
CA ASP A 202 42.70 5.69 -5.83
C ASP A 202 41.53 5.77 -6.83
N PHE A 203 40.38 5.19 -6.47
CA PHE A 203 39.16 5.24 -7.30
C PHE A 203 38.65 6.67 -7.49
N ILE A 204 38.57 7.44 -6.40
CA ILE A 204 38.13 8.84 -6.45
C ILE A 204 39.12 9.70 -7.23
N SER A 205 40.44 9.48 -7.07
CA SER A 205 41.46 10.19 -7.85
C SER A 205 41.28 9.92 -9.35
N TYR A 206 41.09 8.65 -9.71
CA TYR A 206 40.84 8.26 -11.10
C TYR A 206 39.61 8.96 -11.69
N LEU A 207 38.50 9.00 -10.95
CA LEU A 207 37.29 9.67 -11.42
C LEU A 207 37.44 11.19 -11.57
N LYS A 208 38.26 11.83 -10.73
CA LYS A 208 38.58 13.26 -10.87
C LYS A 208 39.44 13.54 -12.10
N GLU A 209 40.34 12.62 -12.45
CA GLU A 209 41.18 12.74 -13.65
C GLU A 209 40.40 12.54 -14.95
N THR A 210 39.32 11.75 -14.93
CA THR A 210 38.48 11.51 -16.11
C THR A 210 37.37 12.56 -16.30
N GLU A 211 37.06 13.32 -15.25
CA GLU A 211 36.07 14.40 -15.27
C GLU A 211 36.49 15.51 -16.24
N GLY A 212 35.64 15.80 -17.24
CA GLY A 212 35.90 16.80 -18.27
C GLY A 212 36.69 16.29 -19.47
N HIS A 213 37.19 15.05 -19.44
CA HIS A 213 37.83 14.39 -20.57
C HIS A 213 36.92 13.31 -21.18
N ASP A 214 36.67 12.24 -20.41
CA ASP A 214 35.93 11.06 -20.87
C ASP A 214 34.52 10.99 -20.27
N LEU A 215 34.32 11.60 -19.10
CA LEU A 215 33.03 11.68 -18.42
C LEU A 215 32.69 13.13 -18.10
N ASN A 216 31.43 13.50 -18.24
CA ASN A 216 30.94 14.76 -17.73
C ASN A 216 30.71 14.69 -16.20
N LYS A 217 30.51 15.86 -15.57
CA LYS A 217 30.29 15.97 -14.12
C LYS A 217 29.14 15.08 -13.61
N TYR A 218 28.04 15.00 -14.37
CA TYR A 218 26.86 14.21 -13.98
C TYR A 218 27.15 12.72 -14.01
N GLU A 219 27.84 12.23 -15.04
CA GLU A 219 28.25 10.83 -15.15
C GLU A 219 29.20 10.44 -14.02
N VAL A 220 30.20 11.29 -13.72
CA VAL A 220 31.10 11.07 -12.58
C VAL A 220 30.32 11.01 -11.26
N SER A 221 29.38 11.94 -11.04
CA SER A 221 28.54 11.95 -9.83
C SER A 221 27.71 10.68 -9.68
N SER A 222 27.11 10.22 -10.79
CA SER A 222 26.29 9.01 -10.84
C SER A 222 27.13 7.75 -10.57
N VAL A 223 28.31 7.65 -11.18
CA VAL A 223 29.25 6.55 -10.91
C VAL A 223 29.66 6.50 -9.45
N ILE A 224 29.95 7.64 -8.81
CA ILE A 224 30.29 7.70 -7.38
C ILE A 224 29.09 7.28 -6.52
N TYR A 225 27.89 7.74 -6.84
CA TYR A 225 26.66 7.38 -6.13
C TYR A 225 26.39 5.87 -6.19
N ASP A 226 26.41 5.29 -7.39
CA ASP A 226 26.21 3.85 -7.61
C ASP A 226 27.27 3.03 -6.89
N PHE A 227 28.51 3.53 -6.88
CA PHE A 227 29.59 2.91 -6.13
C PHE A 227 29.36 2.96 -4.62
N GLY A 228 28.84 4.08 -4.10
CA GLY A 228 28.41 4.21 -2.70
C GLY A 228 27.34 3.20 -2.30
N LEU A 229 26.37 2.93 -3.18
CA LEU A 229 25.35 1.91 -2.96
C LEU A 229 25.96 0.49 -2.95
N ILE A 230 26.89 0.17 -3.87
CA ILE A 230 27.60 -1.11 -3.85
C ILE A 230 28.33 -1.29 -2.53
N LEU A 231 29.09 -0.27 -2.09
CA LEU A 231 29.81 -0.29 -0.81
C LEU A 231 28.87 -0.47 0.40
N ASN A 232 27.67 0.12 0.35
CA ASN A 232 26.64 -0.06 1.37
C ASN A 232 26.21 -1.54 1.45
N GLU A 233 25.89 -2.17 0.31
CA GLU A 233 25.46 -3.57 0.26
C GLU A 233 26.50 -4.57 0.79
N ILE A 234 27.80 -4.26 0.67
CA ILE A 234 28.89 -5.07 1.22
C ILE A 234 29.35 -4.61 2.62
N GLU A 235 28.60 -3.72 3.27
CA GLU A 235 28.82 -3.21 4.63
C GLU A 235 30.14 -2.44 4.82
N PHE A 236 30.57 -1.69 3.81
CA PHE A 236 31.67 -0.73 3.87
C PHE A 236 31.10 0.66 4.13
N TYR A 237 30.39 0.83 5.24
CA TYR A 237 29.61 2.03 5.54
C TYR A 237 30.46 3.31 5.57
N ASN A 238 31.73 3.24 5.99
CA ASN A 238 32.62 4.41 6.02
C ASN A 238 32.98 4.90 4.61
N GLU A 239 33.41 4.00 3.73
CA GLU A 239 33.70 4.33 2.33
C GLU A 239 32.43 4.70 1.57
N SER A 240 31.33 4.00 1.82
CA SER A 240 30.01 4.32 1.29
C SER A 240 29.60 5.74 1.65
N ASN A 241 29.75 6.13 2.92
CA ASN A 241 29.48 7.50 3.38
C ASN A 241 30.35 8.54 2.67
N LYS A 242 31.65 8.26 2.47
CA LYS A 242 32.53 9.16 1.70
C LYS A 242 32.08 9.28 0.25
N ALA A 243 31.68 8.17 -0.40
CA ALA A 243 31.18 8.16 -1.76
C ALA A 243 29.91 9.01 -1.88
N PHE A 244 28.91 8.77 -1.03
CA PHE A 244 27.67 9.53 -1.03
C PHE A 244 27.90 11.02 -0.72
N PHE A 245 28.85 11.36 0.16
CA PHE A 245 29.16 12.75 0.46
C PHE A 245 29.71 13.45 -0.79
N ILE A 246 30.70 12.85 -1.47
CA ILE A 246 31.28 13.39 -2.71
C ILE A 246 30.22 13.49 -3.82
N ALA A 247 29.37 12.46 -3.97
CA ALA A 247 28.27 12.50 -4.93
C ALA A 247 27.29 13.64 -4.61
N SER A 248 26.96 13.86 -3.33
CA SER A 248 26.05 14.93 -2.91
C SER A 248 26.60 16.33 -3.23
N GLU A 249 27.90 16.59 -2.99
CA GLU A 249 28.55 17.86 -3.33
C GLU A 249 28.50 18.11 -4.84
N LYS A 250 28.77 17.09 -5.65
CA LYS A 250 28.71 17.24 -7.11
C LYS A 250 27.29 17.41 -7.65
N PHE A 251 26.29 16.72 -7.08
CA PHE A 251 24.89 16.95 -7.44
C PHE A 251 24.42 18.35 -7.02
N GLU A 252 24.94 18.89 -5.92
CA GLU A 252 24.73 20.28 -5.54
C GLU A 252 25.34 21.26 -6.54
N GLU A 253 26.58 21.05 -6.99
CA GLU A 253 27.20 21.84 -8.07
C GLU A 253 26.36 21.85 -9.36
N LEU A 254 25.63 20.76 -9.62
CA LEU A 254 24.78 20.57 -10.80
C LEU A 254 23.33 21.05 -10.61
N ASN A 255 22.96 21.52 -9.41
CA ASN A 255 21.59 21.85 -9.02
C ASN A 255 20.59 20.68 -9.18
N ILE A 256 21.02 19.45 -8.84
CA ILE A 256 20.21 18.23 -8.90
C ILE A 256 19.81 17.81 -7.48
N ASP A 257 18.87 18.55 -6.92
CA ASP A 257 18.44 18.45 -5.52
C ASP A 257 18.01 17.03 -5.11
N ASN A 258 17.25 16.34 -5.95
CA ASN A 258 16.77 14.99 -5.64
C ASN A 258 17.94 14.03 -5.38
N LEU A 259 18.91 13.94 -6.28
CA LEU A 259 20.07 13.04 -6.13
C LEU A 259 21.01 13.48 -5.01
N LYS A 260 21.14 14.78 -4.76
CA LYS A 260 21.81 15.31 -3.57
C LYS A 260 21.17 14.76 -2.29
N TYR A 261 19.87 14.92 -2.13
CA TYR A 261 19.16 14.45 -0.93
C TYR A 261 19.13 12.92 -0.82
N PHE A 262 19.01 12.18 -1.93
CA PHE A 262 19.15 10.73 -1.92
C PHE A 262 20.53 10.29 -1.42
N SER A 263 21.60 10.95 -1.85
CA SER A 263 22.96 10.65 -1.40
C SER A 263 23.10 10.88 0.11
N LEU A 264 22.66 12.04 0.61
CA LEU A 264 22.70 12.36 2.03
C LEU A 264 21.81 11.44 2.88
N PHE A 265 20.67 11.03 2.33
CA PHE A 265 19.76 10.09 2.99
C PHE A 265 20.39 8.68 3.11
N ASN A 266 21.15 8.21 2.12
CA ASN A 266 21.90 6.96 2.27
C ASN A 266 22.99 7.05 3.35
N ILE A 267 23.62 8.22 3.55
CA ILE A 267 24.54 8.43 4.68
C ILE A 267 23.83 8.27 6.02
N LEU A 268 22.63 8.83 6.16
CA LEU A 268 21.77 8.67 7.33
C LEU A 268 21.48 7.18 7.59
N LEU A 269 21.10 6.42 6.55
CA LEU A 269 20.86 4.98 6.67
C LEU A 269 22.10 4.19 7.09
N ASN A 270 23.26 4.54 6.56
CA ASN A 270 24.54 3.93 6.95
C ASN A 270 24.87 4.19 8.42
N TYR A 271 24.68 5.42 8.91
CA TYR A 271 24.85 5.72 10.34
C TYR A 271 23.88 4.92 11.22
N ASN A 272 22.65 4.69 10.76
CA ASN A 272 21.71 3.83 11.46
C ASN A 272 22.19 2.38 11.53
N ALA A 273 22.74 1.85 10.41
CA ALA A 273 23.25 0.49 10.35
C ALA A 273 24.40 0.24 11.34
N VAL A 274 25.27 1.24 11.54
CA VAL A 274 26.37 1.16 12.53
C VAL A 274 25.99 1.69 13.92
N LYS A 275 24.71 1.99 14.16
CA LYS A 275 24.16 2.51 15.43
C LYS A 275 24.73 3.88 15.88
N GLU A 276 25.24 4.68 14.94
CA GLU A 276 25.63 6.08 15.16
C GLU A 276 24.41 7.03 15.11
N TYR A 277 23.39 6.75 15.93
CA TYR A 277 22.07 7.42 15.83
C TYR A 277 22.12 8.93 16.05
N GLU A 278 23.01 9.43 16.92
CA GLU A 278 23.14 10.86 17.19
C GLU A 278 23.65 11.63 15.96
N ARG A 279 24.66 11.06 15.28
CA ARG A 279 25.22 11.62 14.05
C ARG A 279 24.23 11.56 12.89
N SER A 280 23.50 10.46 12.80
CA SER A 280 22.39 10.29 11.87
C SER A 280 21.31 11.35 12.07
N LEU A 281 20.91 11.59 13.32
CA LEU A 281 19.91 12.59 13.69
C LEU A 281 20.41 14.03 13.41
N GLU A 282 21.68 14.33 13.69
CA GLU A 282 22.28 15.63 13.38
C GLU A 282 22.22 15.92 11.87
N LEU A 283 22.60 14.95 11.04
CA LEU A 283 22.53 15.07 9.58
C LEU A 283 21.07 15.24 9.11
N ALA A 284 20.14 14.45 9.64
CA ALA A 284 18.73 14.54 9.31
C ALA A 284 18.16 15.95 9.62
N TYR A 285 18.48 16.53 10.77
CA TYR A 285 18.03 17.89 11.10
C TYR A 285 18.63 18.98 10.21
N LYS A 286 19.89 18.82 9.76
CA LYS A 286 20.48 19.74 8.78
C LYS A 286 19.75 19.71 7.44
N MET A 287 19.15 18.57 7.08
CA MET A 287 18.43 18.38 5.82
C MET A 287 16.94 18.72 5.91
N GLU A 288 16.35 18.73 7.11
CA GLU A 288 14.90 18.77 7.31
C GLU A 288 14.23 19.93 6.58
N SER A 289 14.68 21.17 6.79
CA SER A 289 14.04 22.34 6.19
C SER A 289 14.20 22.39 4.67
N SER A 290 15.34 21.94 4.16
CA SER A 290 15.64 21.97 2.73
C SER A 290 14.87 20.90 1.97
N ILE A 291 14.69 19.70 2.54
CA ILE A 291 13.83 18.65 1.97
C ILE A 291 12.36 19.06 2.01
N ASP A 292 11.91 19.62 3.14
CA ASP A 292 10.51 20.00 3.33
C ASP A 292 10.04 21.02 2.27
N SER A 293 10.87 22.03 2.03
CA SER A 293 10.60 23.12 1.10
C SER A 293 10.93 22.82 -0.37
N SER A 294 11.67 21.75 -0.67
CA SER A 294 12.07 21.45 -2.06
C SER A 294 10.88 20.96 -2.89
N GLU A 295 10.61 21.62 -4.02
CA GLU A 295 9.62 21.17 -5.02
C GLU A 295 10.15 20.05 -5.93
N TYR A 296 11.48 19.85 -5.96
CA TYR A 296 12.14 18.84 -6.80
C TYR A 296 12.17 17.45 -6.17
N VAL A 297 11.75 17.35 -4.90
CA VAL A 297 11.71 16.10 -4.14
C VAL A 297 10.25 15.64 -4.07
N SER A 298 9.97 14.43 -4.58
CA SER A 298 8.62 13.83 -4.51
C SER A 298 8.11 13.74 -3.08
N ASN A 299 6.80 13.86 -2.86
CA ASN A 299 6.22 13.69 -1.54
C ASN A 299 6.44 12.26 -1.03
N GLY A 300 6.47 11.24 -1.90
CA GLY A 300 6.87 9.89 -1.50
C GLY A 300 8.21 9.84 -0.76
N PHE A 301 9.26 10.44 -1.33
CA PHE A 301 10.57 10.52 -0.67
C PHE A 301 10.52 11.37 0.61
N LYS A 302 9.82 12.52 0.62
CA LYS A 302 9.64 13.31 1.84
C LYS A 302 8.99 12.47 2.94
N GLY A 303 7.98 11.68 2.60
CA GLY A 303 7.32 10.73 3.48
C GLY A 303 8.29 9.74 4.10
N VAL A 304 9.12 9.09 3.26
CA VAL A 304 10.16 8.14 3.72
C VAL A 304 11.19 8.82 4.63
N PHE A 305 11.67 10.00 4.25
CA PHE A 305 12.63 10.78 5.05
C PHE A 305 12.07 11.10 6.44
N PHE A 306 10.85 11.64 6.51
CA PHE A 306 10.20 11.99 7.78
C PHE A 306 9.85 10.76 8.63
N ARG A 307 9.57 9.60 8.01
CA ARG A 307 9.42 8.33 8.75
C ARG A 307 10.72 7.98 9.48
N HIS A 308 11.85 7.98 8.78
CA HIS A 308 13.14 7.65 9.38
C HIS A 308 13.61 8.69 10.42
N LEU A 309 13.31 9.97 10.20
CA LEU A 309 13.52 11.00 11.23
C LEU A 309 12.67 10.70 12.48
N GLY A 310 11.46 10.17 12.29
CA GLY A 310 10.61 9.66 13.36
C GLY A 310 11.25 8.52 14.13
N GLU A 311 11.78 7.52 13.42
CA GLU A 311 12.46 6.35 14.01
C GLU A 311 13.69 6.74 14.81
N LEU A 312 14.53 7.62 14.27
CA LEU A 312 15.70 8.16 14.96
C LEU A 312 15.34 8.82 16.29
N ASN A 313 14.33 9.71 16.25
CA ASN A 313 13.84 10.34 17.46
C ASN A 313 13.26 9.32 18.45
N GLN A 314 12.60 8.27 17.97
CA GLN A 314 12.03 7.23 18.82
C GLN A 314 13.12 6.38 19.50
N VAL A 315 14.17 5.98 18.78
CA VAL A 315 15.34 5.28 19.31
C VAL A 315 16.04 6.10 20.38
N LEU A 316 16.17 7.41 20.15
CA LEU A 316 16.74 8.38 21.10
C LEU A 316 15.73 8.86 22.17
N LYS A 317 14.60 8.15 22.32
CA LYS A 317 13.56 8.40 23.34
C LYS A 317 12.90 9.78 23.29
N ASN A 318 13.00 10.49 22.17
CA ASN A 318 12.32 11.76 21.93
C ASN A 318 10.93 11.55 21.30
N GLN A 319 9.98 11.03 22.09
CA GLN A 319 8.66 10.63 21.61
C GLN A 319 7.87 11.77 20.95
N LYS A 320 7.96 13.00 21.49
CA LYS A 320 7.26 14.17 20.94
C LYS A 320 7.72 14.50 19.52
N LYS A 321 9.04 14.49 19.28
CA LYS A 321 9.60 14.74 17.94
C LYS A 321 9.38 13.56 17.00
N ALA A 322 9.44 12.32 17.51
CA ALA A 322 9.11 11.12 16.74
C ALA A 322 7.70 11.21 16.16
N LYS A 323 6.72 11.48 17.04
CA LYS A 323 5.31 11.67 16.68
C LYS A 323 5.12 12.76 15.63
N LYS A 324 5.74 13.93 15.83
CA LYS A 324 5.68 15.05 14.86
C LYS A 324 6.17 14.62 13.48
N SER A 325 7.28 13.88 13.43
CA SER A 325 7.90 13.44 12.18
C SER A 325 7.02 12.40 11.48
N TYR A 326 6.47 11.42 12.20
CA TYR A 326 5.55 10.44 11.62
C TYR A 326 4.24 11.06 11.10
N LEU A 327 3.66 12.04 11.81
CA LEU A 327 2.48 12.76 11.32
C LEU A 327 2.79 13.50 10.01
N LYS A 328 3.96 14.13 9.93
CA LYS A 328 4.43 14.80 8.72
C LYS A 328 4.70 13.83 7.58
N SER A 329 5.23 12.64 7.89
CA SER A 329 5.39 11.55 6.93
C SER A 329 4.05 11.12 6.32
N LEU A 330 3.01 10.92 7.14
CA LEU A 330 1.65 10.60 6.65
C LEU A 330 1.07 11.70 5.77
N GLN A 331 1.24 12.98 6.14
CA GLN A 331 0.76 14.10 5.30
C GLN A 331 1.32 14.03 3.88
N TYR A 332 2.60 13.67 3.72
CA TYR A 332 3.21 13.52 2.42
C TYR A 332 2.72 12.28 1.65
N PHE A 333 2.55 11.15 2.33
CA PHE A 333 1.98 9.96 1.69
C PHE A 333 0.53 10.17 1.24
N GLU A 334 -0.28 10.89 2.01
CA GLU A 334 -1.67 11.21 1.69
C GLU A 334 -1.78 12.11 0.45
N GLN A 335 -0.89 13.10 0.29
CA GLN A 335 -0.87 13.98 -0.89
C GLN A 335 -0.68 13.24 -2.22
N GLU A 336 0.01 12.10 -2.20
CA GLU A 336 0.23 11.26 -3.39
C GLU A 336 -0.64 9.99 -3.40
N ASN A 337 -1.58 9.84 -2.45
CA ASN A 337 -2.39 8.63 -2.25
C ASN A 337 -1.54 7.34 -2.19
N GLN A 338 -0.36 7.42 -1.57
CA GLN A 338 0.55 6.27 -1.50
C GLN A 338 0.06 5.25 -0.47
N VAL A 339 -0.07 4.00 -0.93
CA VAL A 339 -0.34 2.83 -0.08
C VAL A 339 0.81 1.85 -0.23
N ASN A 340 1.82 2.00 0.62
CA ASN A 340 3.06 1.21 0.56
C ASN A 340 3.54 0.78 1.96
N ILE A 341 4.68 0.08 2.02
CA ILE A 341 5.21 -0.40 3.31
C ILE A 341 5.58 0.74 4.26
N ASP A 342 6.12 1.85 3.76
CA ASP A 342 6.50 2.99 4.58
C ASP A 342 5.28 3.66 5.21
N THR A 343 4.17 3.76 4.48
CA THR A 343 2.88 4.20 5.03
C THR A 343 2.44 3.26 6.17
N ALA A 344 2.49 1.95 5.96
CA ALA A 344 2.10 0.96 6.96
C ALA A 344 2.98 1.00 8.22
N GLN A 345 4.30 1.10 8.04
CA GLN A 345 5.27 1.25 9.13
C GLN A 345 5.07 2.55 9.90
N THR A 346 4.74 3.65 9.22
CA THR A 346 4.45 4.94 9.86
C THR A 346 3.20 4.84 10.74
N HIS A 347 2.13 4.22 10.25
CA HIS A 347 0.95 3.91 11.07
C HIS A 347 1.30 3.00 12.26
N LEU A 348 2.09 1.95 12.05
CA LEU A 348 2.52 1.06 13.12
C LEU A 348 3.26 1.82 14.23
N SER A 349 4.21 2.68 13.87
CA SER A 349 4.98 3.48 14.83
C SER A 349 4.13 4.50 15.58
N LEU A 350 3.20 5.19 14.89
CA LEU A 350 2.24 6.07 15.56
C LEU A 350 1.34 5.28 16.53
N GLY A 351 0.89 4.10 16.13
CA GLY A 351 0.12 3.20 16.99
C GLY A 351 0.86 2.88 18.29
N VAL A 352 2.17 2.57 18.21
CA VAL A 352 3.02 2.32 19.40
C VAL A 352 3.15 3.58 20.27
N ILE A 353 3.34 4.75 19.67
CA ILE A 353 3.43 6.01 20.43
C ILE A 353 2.12 6.28 21.18
N TYR A 354 0.98 6.21 20.49
CA TYR A 354 -0.33 6.43 21.11
C TYR A 354 -0.64 5.40 22.19
N PHE A 355 -0.24 4.15 22.00
CA PHE A 355 -0.36 3.11 23.01
C PHE A 355 0.42 3.47 24.28
N ASN A 356 1.67 3.91 24.13
CA ASN A 356 2.50 4.34 25.26
C ASN A 356 1.96 5.61 25.94
N GLU A 357 1.29 6.50 25.20
CA GLU A 357 0.56 7.65 25.74
C GLU A 357 -0.79 7.27 26.39
N SER A 358 -1.14 5.98 26.48
CA SER A 358 -2.44 5.48 26.95
C SER A 358 -3.65 5.99 26.14
N ARG A 359 -3.40 6.43 24.89
CA ARG A 359 -4.42 6.86 23.92
C ARG A 359 -4.82 5.67 23.05
N TYR A 360 -5.44 4.66 23.67
CA TYR A 360 -5.65 3.37 23.00
C TYR A 360 -6.60 3.43 21.80
N PHE A 361 -7.57 4.35 21.79
CA PHE A 361 -8.45 4.54 20.61
C PHE A 361 -7.65 4.97 19.37
N ASP A 362 -6.77 5.96 19.51
CA ASP A 362 -5.88 6.39 18.43
C ASP A 362 -4.92 5.26 18.04
N ALA A 363 -4.39 4.53 19.02
CA ALA A 363 -3.52 3.39 18.76
C ALA A 363 -4.21 2.30 17.91
N VAL A 364 -5.44 1.92 18.27
CA VAL A 364 -6.25 0.94 17.52
C VAL A 364 -6.49 1.42 16.09
N LYS A 365 -6.86 2.69 15.88
CA LYS A 365 -7.03 3.28 14.55
C LYS A 365 -5.76 3.06 13.71
N HIS A 366 -4.60 3.44 14.24
CA HIS A 366 -3.33 3.33 13.53
C HIS A 366 -2.90 1.88 13.29
N PHE A 367 -3.06 0.98 14.27
CA PHE A 367 -2.75 -0.44 14.08
C PHE A 367 -3.66 -1.12 13.05
N ASN A 368 -4.95 -0.76 13.01
CA ASN A 368 -5.88 -1.24 11.97
C ASN A 368 -5.46 -0.80 10.57
N PHE A 369 -5.11 0.49 10.40
CA PHE A 369 -4.59 0.99 9.12
C PHE A 369 -3.33 0.24 8.69
N ALA A 370 -2.37 0.06 9.61
CA ALA A 370 -1.16 -0.70 9.33
C ALA A 370 -1.48 -2.15 8.91
N ALA A 371 -2.31 -2.85 9.69
CA ALA A 371 -2.70 -4.23 9.40
C ALA A 371 -3.38 -4.37 8.02
N ASN A 372 -4.27 -3.44 7.65
CA ASN A 372 -4.93 -3.45 6.36
C ASN A 372 -3.93 -3.29 5.20
N ILE A 373 -2.96 -2.37 5.32
CA ILE A 373 -1.95 -2.16 4.28
C ILE A 373 -1.00 -3.36 4.19
N PHE A 374 -0.50 -3.87 5.32
CA PHE A 374 0.36 -5.06 5.31
C PHE A 374 -0.35 -6.30 4.75
N ASN A 375 -1.65 -6.46 5.04
CA ASN A 375 -2.46 -7.53 4.48
C ASN A 375 -2.61 -7.38 2.96
N PHE A 376 -2.94 -6.17 2.50
CA PHE A 376 -3.01 -5.84 1.07
C PHE A 376 -1.69 -6.16 0.35
N LEU A 377 -0.55 -5.92 1.01
CA LEU A 377 0.78 -6.19 0.48
C LEU A 377 1.30 -7.63 0.74
N ASN A 378 0.49 -8.53 1.33
CA ASN A 378 0.84 -9.93 1.65
C ASN A 378 2.03 -10.12 2.61
N TYR A 379 2.16 -9.25 3.62
CA TYR A 379 3.16 -9.36 4.69
C TYR A 379 2.68 -10.17 5.88
N ASP A 380 3.63 -10.58 6.72
CA ASP A 380 3.32 -11.18 8.02
C ASP A 380 2.68 -10.13 8.94
N LEU A 381 1.50 -10.46 9.46
CA LEU A 381 0.70 -9.60 10.32
C LEU A 381 0.88 -9.90 11.81
N LYS A 382 1.61 -10.97 12.17
CA LYS A 382 1.66 -11.52 13.52
C LYS A 382 1.94 -10.47 14.60
N GLU A 383 3.01 -9.69 14.43
CA GLU A 383 3.40 -8.66 15.40
C GLU A 383 2.36 -7.53 15.52
N ILE A 384 1.74 -7.16 14.40
CA ILE A 384 0.78 -6.05 14.33
C ILE A 384 -0.55 -6.46 14.95
N LEU A 385 -1.02 -7.67 14.65
CA LEU A 385 -2.23 -8.23 15.27
C LEU A 385 -2.02 -8.39 16.79
N HIS A 386 -0.82 -8.76 17.23
CA HIS A 386 -0.51 -8.79 18.67
C HIS A 386 -0.59 -7.41 19.32
N LYS A 387 0.00 -6.37 18.70
CA LYS A 387 -0.07 -4.98 19.20
C LYS A 387 -1.51 -4.43 19.17
N LEU A 388 -2.26 -4.74 18.12
CA LEU A 388 -3.68 -4.40 17.99
C LEU A 388 -4.49 -5.06 19.10
N SER A 389 -4.32 -6.38 19.30
CA SER A 389 -4.95 -7.16 20.37
C SER A 389 -4.72 -6.52 21.73
N LEU A 390 -3.47 -6.18 22.07
CA LEU A 390 -3.13 -5.58 23.36
C LEU A 390 -3.77 -4.18 23.54
N SER A 391 -3.86 -3.41 22.46
CA SER A 391 -4.50 -2.08 22.48
C SER A 391 -6.00 -2.16 22.69
N LEU A 392 -6.66 -3.12 22.03
CA LEU A 392 -8.08 -3.40 22.19
C LEU A 392 -8.39 -3.88 23.61
N PHE A 393 -7.55 -4.76 24.17
CA PHE A 393 -7.68 -5.20 25.57
C PHE A 393 -7.58 -4.02 26.55
N ASN A 394 -6.57 -3.17 26.40
CA ASN A 394 -6.39 -2.00 27.25
C ASN A 394 -7.51 -0.95 27.08
N LEU A 395 -8.04 -0.80 25.86
CA LEU A 395 -9.20 0.05 25.61
C LEU A 395 -10.42 -0.51 26.32
N SER A 396 -10.68 -1.82 26.23
CA SER A 396 -11.73 -2.49 27.00
C SER A 396 -11.58 -2.21 28.50
N TYR A 397 -10.38 -2.37 29.05
CA TYR A 397 -10.14 -2.08 30.46
C TYR A 397 -10.36 -0.60 30.84
N GLN A 398 -10.07 0.35 29.95
CA GLN A 398 -10.42 1.76 30.17
C GLN A 398 -11.94 1.98 30.21
N TYR A 399 -12.70 1.35 29.31
CA TYR A 399 -14.17 1.39 29.35
C TYR A 399 -14.70 0.86 30.68
N LEU A 400 -14.16 -0.26 31.19
CA LEU A 400 -14.49 -0.79 32.51
C LEU A 400 -14.27 0.25 33.63
N ARG A 401 -13.15 0.98 33.61
CA ARG A 401 -12.88 2.04 34.59
C ARG A 401 -13.85 3.22 34.47
N THR A 402 -14.16 3.64 33.25
CA THR A 402 -15.13 4.73 33.00
C THR A 402 -16.54 4.32 33.44
N LEU A 403 -16.92 3.06 33.24
CA LEU A 403 -18.21 2.55 33.71
C LEU A 403 -18.37 2.69 35.22
N ARG A 404 -17.32 2.41 36.00
CA ARG A 404 -17.35 2.63 37.46
C ARG A 404 -17.65 4.08 37.85
N VAL A 405 -17.22 5.05 37.02
CA VAL A 405 -17.53 6.47 37.22
C VAL A 405 -18.98 6.76 36.86
N PHE A 406 -19.48 6.29 35.71
CA PHE A 406 -20.89 6.50 35.35
C PHE A 406 -21.87 5.81 36.29
N LEU A 407 -21.48 4.67 36.85
CA LEU A 407 -22.23 4.00 37.91
C LEU A 407 -22.34 4.89 39.16
N PHE A 408 -21.24 5.53 39.54
CA PHE A 408 -21.24 6.50 40.64
C PHE A 408 -22.11 7.73 40.34
N GLU A 409 -22.11 8.20 39.09
CA GLU A 409 -22.94 9.33 38.64
C GLU A 409 -24.41 8.96 38.36
N ASN A 410 -24.75 7.67 38.37
CA ASN A 410 -26.06 7.12 38.00
C ASN A 410 -26.53 7.51 36.58
N ASP A 411 -25.60 7.67 35.63
CA ASP A 411 -25.88 7.97 34.21
C ASP A 411 -26.11 6.67 33.42
N ARG A 412 -27.31 6.10 33.59
CA ARG A 412 -27.66 4.74 33.13
C ARG A 412 -27.59 4.56 31.61
N ASP A 413 -28.00 5.57 30.84
CA ASP A 413 -27.96 5.52 29.38
C ASP A 413 -26.52 5.36 28.86
N LYS A 414 -25.55 6.02 29.52
CA LYS A 414 -24.13 5.86 29.19
C LYS A 414 -23.55 4.53 29.66
N VAL A 415 -24.05 3.96 30.77
CA VAL A 415 -23.56 2.67 31.28
C VAL A 415 -23.75 1.56 30.24
N VAL A 416 -24.94 1.40 29.67
CA VAL A 416 -25.22 0.34 28.69
C VAL A 416 -24.37 0.52 27.41
N ASP A 417 -24.27 1.75 26.87
CA ASP A 417 -23.47 2.03 25.67
C ASP A 417 -21.96 1.78 25.91
N TYR A 418 -21.42 2.19 27.05
CA TYR A 418 -20.01 1.97 27.39
C TYR A 418 -19.69 0.52 27.73
N LEU A 419 -20.63 -0.20 28.35
CA LEU A 419 -20.52 -1.64 28.63
C LEU A 419 -20.41 -2.41 27.32
N LEU A 420 -21.30 -2.11 26.38
CA LEU A 420 -21.31 -2.76 25.07
C LEU A 420 -20.03 -2.45 24.27
N LYS A 421 -19.54 -1.21 24.31
CA LYS A 421 -18.24 -0.85 23.70
C LYS A 421 -17.09 -1.60 24.35
N GLY A 422 -17.05 -1.65 25.67
CA GLY A 422 -16.02 -2.36 26.43
C GLY A 422 -15.93 -3.84 26.07
N ILE A 423 -17.07 -4.54 26.06
CA ILE A 423 -17.12 -5.96 25.71
C ILE A 423 -16.78 -6.20 24.23
N ASN A 424 -17.25 -5.34 23.32
CA ASN A 424 -16.88 -5.43 21.91
C ASN A 424 -15.35 -5.36 21.71
N TYR A 425 -14.66 -4.48 22.44
CA TYR A 425 -13.20 -4.40 22.38
C TYR A 425 -12.51 -5.63 23.00
N LEU A 426 -13.08 -6.24 24.04
CA LEU A 426 -12.59 -7.50 24.60
C LEU A 426 -12.68 -8.64 23.58
N PHE A 427 -13.81 -8.77 22.88
CA PHE A 427 -13.94 -9.81 21.85
C PHE A 427 -13.01 -9.57 20.67
N LEU A 428 -12.87 -8.33 20.22
CA LEU A 428 -11.91 -7.99 19.18
C LEU A 428 -10.47 -8.29 19.62
N SER A 429 -10.09 -8.00 20.87
CA SER A 429 -8.73 -8.35 21.34
C SER A 429 -8.48 -9.85 21.24
N ILE A 430 -9.45 -10.67 21.64
CA ILE A 430 -9.32 -12.13 21.62
C ILE A 430 -9.21 -12.67 20.20
N LEU A 431 -9.98 -12.12 19.25
CA LEU A 431 -9.90 -12.50 17.83
C LEU A 431 -8.49 -12.31 17.25
N TYR A 432 -7.81 -11.24 17.66
CA TYR A 432 -6.46 -10.91 17.19
C TYR A 432 -5.33 -11.53 18.03
N GLN A 433 -5.66 -12.25 19.10
CA GLN A 433 -4.67 -12.72 20.05
C GLN A 433 -3.95 -14.02 19.65
N GLU A 434 -2.77 -14.20 20.25
CA GLU A 434 -2.08 -15.48 20.42
C GLU A 434 -2.37 -16.11 21.80
N LYS A 435 -2.15 -17.42 21.95
CA LYS A 435 -2.52 -18.23 23.13
C LYS A 435 -2.06 -17.67 24.51
N LYS A 436 -1.05 -16.80 24.57
CA LYS A 436 -0.39 -16.36 25.82
C LYS A 436 -1.16 -15.38 26.72
N GLN A 437 -2.29 -14.77 26.32
CA GLN A 437 -3.03 -13.81 27.17
C GLN A 437 -4.43 -14.30 27.59
N GLN A 438 -4.68 -15.60 27.50
CA GLN A 438 -6.00 -16.21 27.80
C GLN A 438 -6.48 -15.89 29.23
N GLU A 439 -5.60 -16.04 30.24
CA GLU A 439 -5.90 -15.73 31.65
C GLU A 439 -6.32 -14.27 31.87
N ARG A 440 -5.68 -13.31 31.19
CA ARG A 440 -6.01 -11.88 31.34
C ARG A 440 -7.39 -11.55 30.77
N ASN A 441 -7.79 -12.20 29.68
CA ASN A 441 -9.13 -12.00 29.13
C ASN A 441 -10.20 -12.62 30.01
N GLN A 442 -9.90 -13.77 30.61
CA GLN A 442 -10.80 -14.40 31.57
C GLN A 442 -11.05 -13.45 32.73
N GLU A 443 -9.99 -12.95 33.36
CA GLU A 443 -10.09 -11.97 34.45
C GLU A 443 -10.90 -10.73 34.05
N LEU A 444 -10.66 -10.19 32.84
CA LEU A 444 -11.43 -9.04 32.34
C LEU A 444 -12.90 -9.39 32.05
N CYS A 445 -13.17 -10.60 31.58
CA CYS A 445 -14.53 -11.12 31.37
C CYS A 445 -15.28 -11.22 32.71
N SER A 446 -14.67 -11.82 33.72
CA SER A 446 -15.24 -11.92 35.08
C SER A 446 -15.53 -10.52 35.64
N PHE A 447 -14.64 -9.54 35.47
CA PHE A 447 -14.90 -8.17 35.91
C PHE A 447 -16.10 -7.51 35.23
N TYR A 448 -16.40 -7.82 33.97
CA TYR A 448 -17.61 -7.33 33.31
C TYR A 448 -18.86 -8.02 33.84
N ILE A 449 -18.81 -9.33 34.10
CA ILE A 449 -19.92 -10.10 34.69
C ILE A 449 -20.25 -9.54 36.08
N ASP A 450 -19.25 -9.38 36.94
CA ASP A 450 -19.41 -8.79 38.27
C ASP A 450 -20.01 -7.37 38.20
N LEU A 451 -19.59 -6.57 37.22
CA LEU A 451 -20.12 -5.23 37.03
C LEU A 451 -21.60 -5.25 36.64
N ILE A 452 -21.99 -6.15 35.73
CA ILE A 452 -23.39 -6.33 35.32
C ILE A 452 -24.24 -6.77 36.50
N ASP A 453 -23.73 -7.69 37.33
CA ASP A 453 -24.45 -8.18 38.51
C ASP A 453 -24.70 -7.08 39.53
N ASN A 454 -23.68 -6.32 39.87
CA ASN A 454 -23.84 -5.14 40.74
C ASN A 454 -24.82 -4.12 40.17
N PHE A 455 -24.91 -4.01 38.84
CA PHE A 455 -25.83 -3.07 38.20
C PHE A 455 -27.28 -3.57 38.29
N MET A 456 -27.52 -4.85 38.01
CA MET A 456 -28.82 -5.52 38.03
C MET A 456 -29.50 -5.53 39.42
N GLU A 457 -28.76 -5.28 40.51
CA GLU A 457 -29.34 -5.08 41.84
C GLU A 457 -30.22 -3.81 41.94
N THR A 458 -30.10 -2.89 40.97
CA THR A 458 -30.92 -1.68 40.89
C THR A 458 -32.05 -1.83 39.85
N PRO A 459 -33.28 -1.33 40.10
CA PRO A 459 -34.40 -1.49 39.18
C PRO A 459 -34.17 -0.71 37.86
N PHE A 460 -34.35 -1.38 36.72
CA PHE A 460 -34.20 -0.85 35.35
C PHE A 460 -35.53 -0.64 34.64
N LYS A 461 -35.48 0.06 33.49
CA LYS A 461 -36.54 -0.12 32.48
C LYS A 461 -36.42 -1.54 31.91
N ASN A 462 -37.55 -2.21 31.68
CA ASN A 462 -37.59 -3.59 31.18
C ASN A 462 -36.66 -3.86 29.97
N SER A 463 -36.51 -2.88 29.07
CA SER A 463 -35.63 -3.00 27.89
C SER A 463 -34.14 -2.98 28.21
N GLU A 464 -33.72 -2.26 29.25
CA GLU A 464 -32.31 -2.20 29.68
C GLU A 464 -31.94 -3.48 30.43
N GLU A 465 -32.85 -3.97 31.29
CA GLU A 465 -32.71 -5.24 32.01
C GLU A 465 -32.53 -6.41 31.04
N GLU A 466 -33.37 -6.49 30.00
CA GLU A 466 -33.27 -7.52 28.97
C GLU A 466 -31.91 -7.51 28.26
N ILE A 467 -31.39 -6.33 27.89
CA ILE A 467 -30.08 -6.18 27.24
C ILE A 467 -28.97 -6.64 28.20
N LEU A 468 -29.01 -6.23 29.47
CA LEU A 468 -28.01 -6.60 30.46
C LEU A 468 -28.00 -8.09 30.75
N THR A 469 -29.16 -8.73 30.87
CA THR A 469 -29.27 -10.18 31.02
C THR A 469 -28.65 -10.90 29.83
N GLN A 470 -28.98 -10.50 28.59
CA GLN A 470 -28.41 -11.14 27.40
C GLN A 470 -26.90 -10.92 27.27
N MET A 471 -26.39 -9.74 27.64
CA MET A 471 -24.96 -9.48 27.69
C MET A 471 -24.26 -10.34 28.75
N LYS A 472 -24.88 -10.53 29.91
CA LYS A 472 -24.38 -11.43 30.95
C LYS A 472 -24.33 -12.87 30.46
N ASP A 473 -25.40 -13.36 29.83
CA ASP A 473 -25.46 -14.72 29.30
C ASP A 473 -24.36 -14.96 28.26
N ILE A 474 -24.16 -14.00 27.35
CA ILE A 474 -23.08 -14.05 26.35
C ILE A 474 -21.69 -14.09 27.00
N LEU A 475 -21.47 -13.29 28.04
CA LEU A 475 -20.19 -13.29 28.76
C LEU A 475 -19.99 -14.57 29.57
N GLY A 476 -21.03 -15.10 30.21
CA GLY A 476 -20.98 -16.33 30.99
C GLY A 476 -20.67 -17.54 30.11
N ASP A 477 -21.39 -17.68 28.99
CA ASP A 477 -21.07 -18.65 27.95
C ASP A 477 -19.59 -18.50 27.53
N PHE A 478 -19.17 -17.27 27.23
CA PHE A 478 -17.83 -16.99 26.77
C PHE A 478 -16.73 -17.33 27.78
N GLU A 479 -16.93 -17.02 29.05
CA GLU A 479 -16.00 -17.33 30.14
C GLU A 479 -15.79 -18.84 30.31
N GLU A 480 -16.86 -19.64 30.24
CA GLU A 480 -16.76 -21.10 30.29
C GLU A 480 -15.95 -21.64 29.10
N TYR A 481 -16.22 -21.13 27.90
CA TYR A 481 -15.52 -21.53 26.68
C TYR A 481 -14.03 -21.15 26.69
N LEU A 482 -13.67 -20.03 27.30
CA LEU A 482 -12.27 -19.63 27.47
C LEU A 482 -11.49 -20.66 28.31
N ASN A 483 -12.11 -21.50 29.14
CA ASN A 483 -11.37 -22.47 29.96
C ASN A 483 -11.03 -23.78 29.24
N ILE A 484 -11.75 -24.13 28.18
CA ILE A 484 -11.79 -25.52 27.67
C ILE A 484 -11.25 -25.62 26.23
N SER A 485 -11.26 -24.52 25.48
CA SER A 485 -11.08 -24.55 24.02
C SER A 485 -9.66 -24.25 23.55
N ASP A 486 -9.30 -24.81 22.38
CA ASP A 486 -8.12 -24.39 21.63
C ASP A 486 -8.36 -23.02 20.96
N ILE A 487 -7.28 -22.35 20.55
CA ILE A 487 -7.33 -20.98 20.03
C ILE A 487 -8.25 -20.80 18.81
N ASN A 488 -8.38 -21.80 17.94
CA ASN A 488 -9.22 -21.67 16.74
C ASN A 488 -10.70 -21.78 17.12
N THR A 489 -11.03 -22.70 18.02
CA THR A 489 -12.37 -22.83 18.59
C THR A 489 -12.75 -21.58 19.37
N THR A 490 -11.83 -21.04 20.19
CA THR A 490 -12.03 -19.75 20.87
C THR A 490 -12.34 -18.65 19.87
N LYS A 491 -11.55 -18.47 18.81
CA LYS A 491 -11.78 -17.43 17.80
C LYS A 491 -13.12 -17.58 17.07
N LYS A 492 -13.51 -18.80 16.73
CA LYS A 492 -14.81 -19.07 16.11
C LYS A 492 -15.95 -18.65 17.05
N PHE A 493 -15.88 -19.08 18.31
CA PHE A 493 -16.89 -18.77 19.32
C PHE A 493 -16.92 -17.27 19.67
N THR A 494 -15.76 -16.61 19.77
CA THR A 494 -15.67 -15.16 19.94
C THR A 494 -16.34 -14.44 18.78
N LYS A 495 -16.15 -14.89 17.54
CA LYS A 495 -16.80 -14.29 16.37
C LYS A 495 -18.32 -14.41 16.44
N GLU A 496 -18.83 -15.59 16.78
CA GLU A 496 -20.28 -15.83 16.94
C GLU A 496 -20.89 -14.91 18.01
N ASN A 497 -20.26 -14.81 19.19
CA ASN A 497 -20.75 -13.93 20.26
C ASN A 497 -20.56 -12.45 19.96
N TYR A 498 -19.52 -12.07 19.22
CA TYR A 498 -19.34 -10.71 18.73
C TYR A 498 -20.46 -10.29 17.78
N GLU A 499 -20.90 -11.18 16.88
CA GLU A 499 -22.05 -10.89 16.01
C GLU A 499 -23.35 -10.78 16.82
N LYS A 500 -23.58 -11.65 17.82
CA LYS A 500 -24.72 -11.51 18.75
C LYS A 500 -24.69 -10.15 19.47
N LEU A 501 -23.52 -9.70 19.94
CA LEU A 501 -23.40 -8.41 20.62
C LEU A 501 -23.77 -7.21 19.74
N LYS A 502 -23.54 -7.28 18.43
CA LYS A 502 -23.96 -6.22 17.50
C LYS A 502 -25.48 -6.05 17.49
N GLU A 503 -26.25 -7.10 17.79
CA GLU A 503 -27.70 -7.03 17.87
C GLU A 503 -28.18 -6.11 19.01
N PHE A 504 -27.40 -5.97 20.10
CA PHE A 504 -27.72 -5.07 21.21
C PHE A 504 -27.31 -3.63 21.00
N GLN A 505 -26.51 -3.31 19.97
CA GLN A 505 -26.13 -1.93 19.73
C GLN A 505 -27.39 -1.09 19.53
N PRO A 506 -27.58 0.04 20.24
CA PRO A 506 -28.74 0.87 20.01
C PRO A 506 -28.76 1.27 18.54
N LEU A 507 -29.95 1.26 17.93
CA LEU A 507 -30.09 1.72 16.56
C LEU A 507 -29.69 3.20 16.51
N LYS A 508 -28.66 3.50 15.73
CA LYS A 508 -28.25 4.86 15.43
C LYS A 508 -28.64 5.12 13.99
N ILE A 509 -29.64 5.99 13.80
CA ILE A 509 -29.96 6.56 12.50
C ILE A 509 -29.04 7.74 12.32
N PHE A 510 -28.21 7.64 11.30
CA PHE A 510 -27.16 8.58 10.98
C PHE A 510 -27.68 9.69 10.08
N TYR A 511 -28.38 9.27 9.03
CA TYR A 511 -28.92 10.14 8.00
C TYR A 511 -30.19 9.52 7.44
N THR A 512 -31.22 10.32 7.29
CA THR A 512 -32.49 9.91 6.68
C THR A 512 -32.73 10.75 5.46
N MET A 513 -33.12 10.12 4.34
CA MET A 513 -33.41 10.82 3.10
C MET A 513 -34.60 10.19 2.38
N ILE A 514 -35.46 11.02 1.79
CA ILE A 514 -36.58 10.59 0.96
C ILE A 514 -36.49 11.33 -0.37
N ILE A 515 -36.38 10.55 -1.46
CA ILE A 515 -36.20 11.04 -2.82
C ILE A 515 -37.46 10.76 -3.63
N TYR A 516 -37.89 11.73 -4.42
CA TYR A 516 -38.88 11.52 -5.47
C TYR A 516 -38.24 10.87 -6.70
N LYS A 517 -38.61 9.63 -6.99
CA LYS A 517 -37.94 8.73 -7.93
C LYS A 517 -37.91 9.26 -9.36
N LYS A 518 -38.91 10.03 -9.78
CA LYS A 518 -39.06 10.46 -11.19
C LYS A 518 -37.93 11.39 -11.65
N ASN A 519 -37.45 12.26 -10.78
CA ASN A 519 -36.45 13.27 -11.11
C ASN A 519 -35.29 13.37 -10.10
N GLY A 520 -35.28 12.52 -9.07
CA GLY A 520 -34.20 12.47 -8.08
C GLY A 520 -34.22 13.62 -7.07
N ILE A 521 -35.30 14.39 -6.97
CA ILE A 521 -35.40 15.50 -6.01
C ILE A 521 -35.49 14.97 -4.58
N VAL A 522 -34.67 15.53 -3.68
CA VAL A 522 -34.77 15.28 -2.25
C VAL A 522 -35.99 16.00 -1.70
N MET A 523 -37.00 15.23 -1.30
CA MET A 523 -38.19 15.78 -0.63
C MET A 523 -37.96 15.98 0.87
N PHE A 524 -37.06 15.20 1.44
CA PHE A 524 -36.72 15.26 2.84
C PHE A 524 -35.30 14.76 3.07
N SER A 525 -34.55 15.44 3.93
CA SER A 525 -33.31 14.91 4.49
C SER A 525 -33.06 15.44 5.90
N GLU A 526 -32.57 14.57 6.78
CA GLU A 526 -32.18 14.94 8.14
C GLU A 526 -30.90 14.19 8.54
N THR A 527 -29.92 14.96 9.03
CA THR A 527 -28.71 14.42 9.65
C THR A 527 -28.89 14.37 11.15
N SER A 528 -28.62 13.21 11.76
CA SER A 528 -28.67 13.07 13.20
C SER A 528 -27.67 13.98 13.90
N LYS A 529 -28.04 14.51 15.07
CA LYS A 529 -27.12 15.29 15.94
C LYS A 529 -25.89 14.49 16.37
N VAL A 530 -25.99 13.17 16.39
CA VAL A 530 -24.86 12.26 16.69
C VAL A 530 -23.75 12.37 15.61
N LEU A 531 -24.06 12.99 14.47
CA LEU A 531 -23.22 13.08 13.28
C LEU A 531 -22.77 14.48 12.89
N GLU A 532 -22.75 15.44 13.81
CA GLU A 532 -22.08 16.74 13.60
C GLU A 532 -20.59 16.61 13.20
N GLN A 533 -20.03 15.39 13.22
CA GLN A 533 -18.66 15.05 12.82
C GLN A 533 -18.51 14.51 11.38
N MET A 534 -19.59 14.21 10.65
CA MET A 534 -19.47 13.92 9.22
C MET A 534 -19.35 15.21 8.41
N PRO A 535 -18.57 15.21 7.31
CA PRO A 535 -18.51 16.36 6.44
C PRO A 535 -19.93 16.72 5.98
N GLN A 536 -20.28 18.00 6.12
CA GLN A 536 -21.53 18.52 5.58
C GLN A 536 -21.59 18.14 4.10
N THR A 537 -22.50 17.24 3.78
CA THR A 537 -22.68 16.71 2.44
C THR A 537 -24.01 17.22 1.94
N ASP A 538 -23.99 17.75 0.72
CA ASP A 538 -25.18 18.22 0.04
C ASP A 538 -26.11 17.03 -0.23
N SER A 539 -27.34 17.11 0.28
CA SER A 539 -28.35 16.06 0.10
C SER A 539 -28.63 15.80 -1.38
N ASP A 540 -28.64 16.85 -2.21
CA ASP A 540 -28.93 16.73 -3.63
C ASP A 540 -27.79 16.01 -4.36
N MET A 541 -26.54 16.20 -3.92
CA MET A 541 -25.40 15.46 -4.43
C MET A 541 -25.50 13.97 -4.10
N ILE A 542 -25.84 13.62 -2.85
CA ILE A 542 -26.04 12.22 -2.43
C ILE A 542 -27.17 11.58 -3.25
N ALA A 543 -28.30 12.29 -3.42
CA ALA A 543 -29.42 11.81 -4.22
C ALA A 543 -29.02 11.57 -5.68
N GLY A 544 -28.30 12.51 -6.29
CA GLY A 544 -27.76 12.36 -7.65
C GLY A 544 -26.85 11.13 -7.80
N MET A 545 -25.94 10.91 -6.84
CA MET A 545 -25.08 9.73 -6.82
C MET A 545 -25.89 8.42 -6.71
N ILE A 546 -26.88 8.37 -5.82
CA ILE A 546 -27.72 7.19 -5.62
C ILE A 546 -28.54 6.87 -6.88
N MET A 547 -29.12 7.90 -7.51
CA MET A 547 -29.87 7.75 -8.75
C MET A 547 -28.97 7.23 -9.89
N ALA A 548 -27.74 7.74 -9.99
CA ALA A 548 -26.75 7.25 -10.96
C ALA A 548 -26.34 5.80 -10.70
N ILE A 549 -26.08 5.42 -9.44
CA ILE A 549 -25.74 4.05 -9.05
C ILE A 549 -26.89 3.10 -9.40
N ASN A 550 -28.13 3.45 -9.07
CA ASN A 550 -29.29 2.60 -9.33
C ASN A 550 -29.56 2.46 -10.85
N GLY A 551 -29.38 3.55 -11.61
CA GLY A 551 -29.47 3.53 -13.07
C GLY A 551 -28.41 2.61 -13.70
N PHE A 552 -27.14 2.76 -13.30
CA PHE A 552 -26.04 1.93 -13.75
C PHE A 552 -26.29 0.44 -13.43
N LEU A 553 -26.70 0.11 -12.21
CA LEU A 553 -26.94 -1.28 -11.82
C LEU A 553 -28.11 -1.90 -12.59
N SER A 554 -29.18 -1.13 -12.84
CA SER A 554 -30.32 -1.58 -13.65
C SER A 554 -29.90 -1.88 -15.10
N GLU A 555 -28.98 -1.07 -15.66
CA GLU A 555 -28.45 -1.25 -17.01
C GLU A 555 -27.52 -2.46 -17.11
N VAL A 556 -26.56 -2.59 -16.18
CA VAL A 556 -25.55 -3.65 -16.21
C VAL A 556 -26.14 -5.01 -15.86
N LEU A 557 -27.00 -5.09 -14.85
CA LEU A 557 -27.53 -6.37 -14.38
C LEU A 557 -28.73 -6.85 -15.19
N SER A 558 -29.22 -6.07 -16.16
CA SER A 558 -30.41 -6.38 -16.99
C SER A 558 -31.66 -6.75 -16.16
N GLY A 559 -31.66 -6.40 -14.87
CA GLY A 559 -32.67 -6.75 -13.89
C GLY A 559 -33.41 -5.52 -13.40
N LYS A 560 -34.71 -5.67 -13.10
CA LYS A 560 -35.52 -4.63 -12.43
C LYS A 560 -35.27 -4.55 -10.92
N GLU A 561 -34.25 -5.25 -10.43
CA GLU A 561 -33.94 -5.33 -9.01
C GLU A 561 -33.22 -4.05 -8.58
N ASN A 562 -33.76 -3.37 -7.57
CA ASN A 562 -33.13 -2.19 -7.01
C ASN A 562 -32.11 -2.59 -5.94
N VAL A 563 -31.16 -1.71 -5.64
CA VAL A 563 -30.24 -1.87 -4.51
C VAL A 563 -31.01 -1.74 -3.21
N PHE A 564 -30.99 -2.74 -2.34
CA PHE A 564 -31.65 -2.68 -1.02
C PHE A 564 -30.71 -2.36 0.14
N LEU A 565 -29.43 -2.67 0.00
CA LEU A 565 -28.44 -2.52 1.06
C LEU A 565 -27.05 -2.26 0.46
N ILE A 566 -26.35 -1.27 1.01
CA ILE A 566 -24.90 -1.12 0.86
C ILE A 566 -24.29 -1.23 2.26
N ASP A 567 -23.41 -2.20 2.45
CA ASP A 567 -22.78 -2.47 3.75
C ASP A 567 -21.33 -1.95 3.78
N ARG A 568 -21.03 -1.07 4.74
CA ARG A 568 -19.71 -0.43 4.96
C ARG A 568 -19.34 -0.50 6.44
N ASP A 569 -19.09 -1.71 6.94
CA ASP A 569 -18.68 -2.09 8.31
C ASP A 569 -19.52 -1.45 9.44
N ASN A 570 -19.34 -0.15 9.68
CA ASN A 570 -19.99 0.63 10.73
C ASN A 570 -21.22 1.42 10.25
N VAL A 571 -21.42 1.52 8.94
CA VAL A 571 -22.56 2.21 8.32
C VAL A 571 -23.17 1.30 7.27
N LYS A 572 -24.46 1.04 7.40
CA LYS A 572 -25.31 0.37 6.43
C LYS A 572 -26.21 1.41 5.80
N ILE A 573 -26.25 1.45 4.47
CA ILE A 573 -27.17 2.28 3.72
C ILE A 573 -28.31 1.39 3.26
N VAL A 574 -29.46 1.53 3.89
CA VAL A 574 -30.67 0.77 3.61
C VAL A 574 -31.56 1.56 2.68
N PHE A 575 -32.08 0.88 1.66
CA PHE A 575 -32.97 1.46 0.67
C PHE A 575 -34.31 0.73 0.70
N GLU A 576 -35.39 1.48 0.69
CA GLU A 576 -36.72 0.96 0.43
C GLU A 576 -37.39 1.79 -0.66
N TYR A 577 -38.24 1.12 -1.43
CA TYR A 577 -38.83 1.69 -2.64
C TYR A 577 -40.34 1.57 -2.59
N THR A 578 -40.99 2.59 -3.11
CA THR A 578 -42.39 2.51 -3.52
C THR A 578 -42.52 2.87 -5.00
N GLN A 579 -43.74 3.16 -5.48
CA GLN A 579 -43.94 3.49 -6.88
C GLN A 579 -43.23 4.82 -7.23
N ASN A 580 -43.41 5.83 -6.39
CA ASN A 580 -42.88 7.17 -6.63
C ASN A 580 -41.70 7.57 -5.74
N LEU A 581 -41.42 6.83 -4.66
CA LEU A 581 -40.45 7.26 -3.63
C LEU A 581 -39.30 6.27 -3.44
N ILE A 582 -38.16 6.81 -3.03
CA ILE A 582 -37.01 6.07 -2.49
C ILE A 582 -36.74 6.60 -1.09
N GLY A 583 -36.79 5.72 -0.08
CA GLY A 583 -36.34 6.03 1.27
C GLY A 583 -34.96 5.45 1.50
N ILE A 584 -34.09 6.25 2.10
CA ILE A 584 -32.71 5.89 2.40
C ILE A 584 -32.44 6.16 3.87
N LEU A 585 -31.86 5.17 4.53
CA LEU A 585 -31.38 5.27 5.91
C LEU A 585 -29.91 4.89 5.97
N PHE A 586 -29.11 5.75 6.58
CA PHE A 586 -27.77 5.42 7.02
C PHE A 586 -27.90 4.98 8.47
N ILE A 587 -27.56 3.74 8.79
CA ILE A 587 -27.75 3.14 10.12
C ILE A 587 -26.54 2.31 10.53
N ASN A 588 -26.31 2.13 11.83
CA ASN A 588 -25.23 1.26 12.33
C ASN A 588 -25.57 -0.24 12.22
N LYS A 589 -26.85 -0.60 12.26
CA LYS A 589 -27.32 -1.99 12.15
C LYS A 589 -28.62 -2.06 11.35
N GLU A 590 -28.74 -3.08 10.49
CA GLU A 590 -29.98 -3.38 9.78
C GLU A 590 -30.86 -4.29 10.64
N SER A 591 -32.17 -4.10 10.60
CA SER A 591 -33.13 -5.07 11.10
C SER A 591 -34.38 -5.10 10.22
N ALA A 592 -35.07 -6.24 10.20
CA ALA A 592 -36.34 -6.37 9.49
C ALA A 592 -37.36 -5.33 9.98
N LYS A 593 -37.38 -5.02 11.29
CA LYS A 593 -38.25 -3.99 11.88
C LYS A 593 -37.99 -2.62 11.26
N ILE A 594 -36.73 -2.21 11.10
CA ILE A 594 -36.36 -0.90 10.52
C ILE A 594 -36.77 -0.83 9.05
N ARG A 595 -36.54 -1.89 8.29
CA ARG A 595 -36.94 -1.94 6.87
C ARG A 595 -38.44 -1.89 6.69
N ILE A 596 -39.18 -2.65 7.49
CA ILE A 596 -40.65 -2.59 7.53
C ILE A 596 -41.12 -1.18 7.94
N GLY A 597 -40.47 -0.58 8.94
CA GLY A 597 -40.72 0.80 9.38
C GLY A 597 -40.53 1.83 8.26
N LEU A 598 -39.39 1.77 7.56
CA LEU A 598 -39.08 2.63 6.42
C LEU A 598 -40.07 2.43 5.27
N LYS A 599 -40.37 1.18 4.93
CA LYS A 599 -41.36 0.85 3.89
C LYS A 599 -42.74 1.39 4.22
N ASN A 600 -43.21 1.20 5.45
CA ASN A 600 -44.50 1.69 5.92
C ASN A 600 -44.54 3.23 5.94
N LEU A 601 -43.44 3.87 6.34
CA LEU A 601 -43.26 5.33 6.27
C LEU A 601 -43.46 5.82 4.82
N LEU A 602 -42.74 5.24 3.85
CA LEU A 602 -42.84 5.63 2.44
C LEU A 602 -44.25 5.42 1.89
N GLN A 603 -44.87 4.27 2.15
CA GLN A 603 -46.24 4.00 1.73
C GLN A 603 -47.24 5.01 2.31
N LYS A 604 -47.03 5.43 3.57
CA LYS A 604 -47.89 6.42 4.22
C LYS A 604 -47.72 7.81 3.60
N ILE A 605 -46.50 8.19 3.26
CA ILE A 605 -46.20 9.45 2.55
C ILE A 605 -46.87 9.45 1.19
N GLU A 606 -46.67 8.38 0.41
CA GLU A 606 -47.22 8.25 -0.94
C GLU A 606 -48.75 8.26 -0.94
N THR A 607 -49.38 7.55 0.00
CA THR A 607 -50.86 7.56 0.11
C THR A 607 -51.38 8.95 0.47
N LYS A 608 -50.69 9.69 1.34
CA LYS A 608 -51.14 11.02 1.80
C LYS A 608 -50.93 12.12 0.75
N SER A 609 -49.94 11.95 -0.11
CA SER A 609 -49.53 12.98 -1.10
C SER A 609 -49.56 12.46 -2.53
N ILE A 610 -50.42 11.49 -2.84
CA ILE A 610 -50.48 10.91 -4.20
C ILE A 610 -50.77 11.97 -5.26
N GLU A 611 -51.71 12.89 -5.00
CA GLU A 611 -52.06 13.96 -5.93
C GLU A 611 -50.90 14.92 -6.17
N ASP A 612 -50.14 15.27 -5.12
CA ASP A 612 -48.95 16.13 -5.23
C ASP A 612 -47.79 15.40 -5.92
N LEU A 613 -47.64 14.09 -5.74
CA LEU A 613 -46.59 13.29 -6.38
C LEU A 613 -46.87 13.04 -7.87
N GLU A 614 -48.14 12.88 -8.25
CA GLU A 614 -48.56 12.76 -9.66
C GLU A 614 -48.48 14.10 -10.38
N ASN A 615 -48.91 15.19 -9.71
CA ASN A 615 -48.90 16.56 -10.23
C ASN A 615 -47.78 17.40 -9.60
N TRP A 616 -46.57 16.87 -9.61
CA TRP A 616 -45.41 17.46 -8.94
C TRP A 616 -45.17 18.93 -9.32
N SER A 617 -45.35 19.83 -8.35
CA SER A 617 -45.14 21.28 -8.53
C SER A 617 -43.71 21.75 -8.25
N GLY A 618 -42.85 20.88 -7.69
CA GLY A 618 -41.52 21.27 -7.18
C GLY A 618 -41.52 21.81 -5.75
N GLU A 619 -42.68 21.96 -5.11
CA GLU A 619 -42.79 22.58 -3.79
C GLU A 619 -42.60 21.54 -2.66
N VAL A 620 -41.37 21.47 -2.15
CA VAL A 620 -40.97 20.50 -1.09
C VAL A 620 -41.59 20.83 0.28
N THR A 621 -41.97 22.08 0.53
CA THR A 621 -42.54 22.54 1.82
C THR A 621 -43.86 21.84 2.17
N LYS A 622 -44.60 21.34 1.18
CA LYS A 622 -45.82 20.53 1.35
C LYS A 622 -45.59 19.23 2.12
N PHE A 623 -44.34 18.77 2.18
CA PHE A 623 -43.93 17.53 2.81
C PHE A 623 -43.35 17.71 4.23
N SER A 624 -43.55 18.88 4.85
CA SER A 624 -43.08 19.17 6.21
C SER A 624 -43.57 18.18 7.28
N TYR A 625 -44.72 17.54 7.05
CA TYR A 625 -45.29 16.50 7.92
C TYR A 625 -44.47 15.20 7.96
N ILE A 626 -43.50 15.00 7.06
CA ILE A 626 -42.64 13.80 7.03
C ILE A 626 -41.87 13.63 8.35
N ASN A 627 -41.46 14.74 8.98
CA ASN A 627 -40.78 14.73 10.28
C ASN A 627 -41.57 13.95 11.34
N GLU A 628 -42.87 14.23 11.44
CA GLU A 628 -43.74 13.56 12.42
C GLU A 628 -43.87 12.06 12.14
N LEU A 629 -43.89 11.68 10.86
CA LEU A 629 -43.96 10.28 10.46
C LEU A 629 -42.65 9.54 10.75
N ILE A 630 -41.49 10.18 10.58
CA ILE A 630 -40.19 9.57 10.89
C ILE A 630 -40.14 9.18 12.37
N SER A 631 -40.52 10.07 13.29
CA SER A 631 -40.57 9.74 14.72
C SER A 631 -41.56 8.60 15.00
N LYS A 632 -42.68 8.54 14.28
CA LYS A 632 -43.67 7.48 14.47
C LYS A 632 -43.21 6.11 13.98
N TYR A 633 -42.48 6.03 12.87
CA TYR A 633 -42.18 4.75 12.21
C TYR A 633 -40.76 4.23 12.43
N LEU A 634 -39.81 5.12 12.78
CA LEU A 634 -38.39 4.77 12.89
C LEU A 634 -37.84 4.85 14.32
N THR A 635 -38.52 5.56 15.25
CA THR A 635 -38.07 5.67 16.66
C THR A 635 -38.89 4.86 17.67
N SER A 636 -39.92 4.14 17.22
CA SER A 636 -40.71 3.19 18.02
C SER A 636 -40.23 1.75 17.86
#